data_AF-A0A953C6B4-F1
#
_entry.id   AF-A0A953C6B4-F1
#
_cell.length_a   1.000
_cell.length_b   1.000
_cell.length_c   1.000
_cell.angle_alpha   90.00
_cell.angle_beta   90.00
_cell.angle_gamma   90.00
#
_symmetry.space_group_name_H-M   'P 1'
#
loop_
_entity.id
_entity.type
_entity.pdbx_description
1 polymer ?
#
loop_
_entity_poly.entity_id
_entity_poly.type
_entity_poly.pdbx_seq_one_letter_code
_entity_poly.pdbx_strand_id
1 'polypeptide(L)'
;MTVPATKDIDAVPDIPLSLEAVELELALQAAEAEEFDKALHGAGARLLFGVHPATGTAQPYVAAVVVGDGADRQFLIVTRPAEGAVSVETAETSKSPLARLAPSFAAVMERWPLPA
;
A
#
# COMPACT_ATOMS: atom_id res chain seq x y z
N MET A 1 -23.43 -39.12 22.66
CA MET A 1 -22.08 -38.51 22.63
C MET A 1 -22.18 -37.29 21.73
N THR A 2 -22.14 -36.10 22.32
CA THR A 2 -22.21 -34.82 21.61
C THR A 2 -20.81 -34.44 21.19
N VAL A 3 -20.58 -34.34 19.87
CA VAL A 3 -19.37 -33.74 19.30
C VAL A 3 -19.52 -32.21 19.30
N PRO A 4 -18.50 -31.44 19.70
CA PRO A 4 -18.62 -30.00 19.89
C PRO A 4 -18.60 -29.25 18.56
N ALA A 5 -19.38 -28.17 18.51
CA ALA A 5 -19.35 -27.19 17.43
C ALA A 5 -17.94 -26.62 17.27
N THR A 6 -17.39 -26.72 16.06
CA THR A 6 -16.16 -26.02 15.67
C THR A 6 -16.48 -24.54 15.67
N LYS A 7 -15.89 -23.84 16.64
CA LYS A 7 -15.88 -22.39 16.80
C LYS A 7 -15.52 -21.73 15.46
N ASP A 8 -16.43 -20.89 14.96
CA ASP A 8 -16.16 -19.91 13.91
C ASP A 8 -14.83 -19.22 14.20
N ILE A 9 -13.84 -19.53 13.36
CA ILE A 9 -12.62 -18.74 13.24
C ILE A 9 -13.02 -17.53 12.41
N ASP A 10 -13.00 -16.35 13.04
CA ASP A 10 -13.15 -15.04 12.40
C ASP A 10 -12.43 -15.05 11.04
N ALA A 11 -13.20 -15.17 9.96
CA ALA A 11 -12.71 -14.95 8.62
C ALA A 11 -12.46 -13.45 8.50
N VAL A 12 -11.21 -13.04 8.76
CA VAL A 12 -10.72 -11.76 8.26
C VAL A 12 -10.98 -11.80 6.75
N PRO A 13 -11.75 -10.86 6.17
CA PRO A 13 -11.97 -10.88 4.74
C PRO A 13 -10.60 -10.72 4.07
N ASP A 14 -10.23 -11.73 3.29
CA ASP A 14 -9.16 -11.61 2.31
C ASP A 14 -9.68 -10.65 1.26
N ILE A 15 -9.48 -9.35 1.47
CA ILE A 15 -9.87 -8.34 0.49
C ILE A 15 -8.84 -8.46 -0.62
N PRO A 16 -9.22 -9.00 -1.80
CA PRO A 16 -8.26 -9.16 -2.87
C PRO A 16 -7.74 -7.78 -3.29
N LEU A 17 -6.48 -7.74 -3.70
CA LEU A 17 -5.94 -6.57 -4.40
C LEU A 17 -6.83 -6.27 -5.61
N SER A 18 -7.21 -5.00 -5.78
CA SER A 18 -7.88 -4.57 -7.01
C SER A 18 -6.97 -4.77 -8.23
N LEU A 19 -7.54 -4.70 -9.44
CA LEU A 19 -6.75 -4.78 -10.67
C LEU A 19 -5.68 -3.68 -10.70
N GLU A 20 -6.03 -2.46 -10.30
CA GLU A 20 -5.12 -1.32 -10.22
C GLU A 20 -3.97 -1.59 -9.24
N ALA A 21 -4.24 -2.28 -8.12
CA ALA A 21 -3.22 -2.64 -7.15
C ALA A 21 -2.24 -3.69 -7.71
N VAL A 22 -2.74 -4.64 -8.51
CA VAL A 22 -1.90 -5.65 -9.19
C VAL A 22 -1.06 -5.01 -10.30
N GLU A 23 -1.64 -4.10 -11.09
CA GLU A 23 -0.91 -3.35 -12.12
C GLU A 23 0.18 -2.46 -11.49
N LEU A 24 -0.14 -1.81 -10.37
CA LEU A 24 0.83 -1.06 -9.58
C LEU A 24 1.98 -1.95 -9.13
N GLU A 25 1.70 -3.11 -8.53
CA GLU A 25 2.74 -4.03 -8.09
C GLU A 25 3.67 -4.40 -9.26
N LEU A 26 3.10 -4.80 -10.40
CA LEU A 26 3.87 -5.17 -11.59
C LEU A 26 4.74 -4.01 -12.11
N ALA A 27 4.20 -2.79 -12.13
CA ALA A 27 4.96 -1.60 -12.53
C ALA A 27 6.15 -1.35 -11.59
N LEU A 28 5.96 -1.54 -10.28
CA LEU A 28 7.00 -1.32 -9.28
C LEU A 28 8.07 -2.41 -9.25
N GLN A 29 7.73 -3.67 -9.60
CA GLN A 29 8.73 -4.72 -9.75
C GLN A 29 9.75 -4.41 -10.84
N ALA A 30 9.35 -3.66 -11.87
CA ALA A 30 10.21 -3.27 -12.98
C ALA A 30 10.93 -1.92 -12.74
N ALA A 31 10.63 -1.22 -11.64
CA ALA A 31 11.14 0.13 -11.40
C ALA A 31 12.44 0.13 -10.60
N GLU A 32 13.40 0.93 -11.07
CA GLU A 32 14.60 1.26 -10.32
C GLU A 32 14.28 2.20 -9.13
N ALA A 33 15.23 2.32 -8.19
CA ALA A 33 15.04 3.10 -6.97
C ALA A 33 14.65 4.56 -7.23
N GLU A 34 15.34 5.16 -8.19
CA GLU A 34 15.23 6.56 -8.55
C GLU A 34 13.95 6.84 -9.35
N GLU A 35 13.32 5.80 -9.89
CA GLU A 35 12.10 5.90 -10.70
C GLU A 35 10.85 5.48 -9.94
N PHE A 36 10.98 5.08 -8.67
CA PHE A 36 9.90 4.48 -7.90
C PHE A 36 8.66 5.41 -7.78
N ASP A 37 8.87 6.69 -7.46
CA ASP A 37 7.79 7.66 -7.37
C ASP A 37 7.12 7.91 -8.73
N LYS A 38 7.90 7.85 -9.82
CA LYS A 38 7.39 7.98 -11.19
C LYS A 38 6.57 6.74 -11.59
N ALA A 39 7.00 5.55 -11.19
CA ALA A 39 6.28 4.31 -11.42
C ALA A 39 4.95 4.28 -10.65
N LEU A 40 4.93 4.74 -9.39
CA LEU A 40 3.70 4.93 -8.61
C LEU A 40 2.70 5.81 -9.37
N HIS A 41 3.12 7.00 -9.78
CA HIS A 41 2.26 7.93 -10.51
C HIS A 41 1.83 7.40 -11.88
N GLY A 42 2.74 6.72 -12.59
CA GLY A 42 2.46 6.14 -13.91
C GLY A 42 1.42 5.02 -13.89
N ALA A 43 1.35 4.28 -12.79
CA ALA A 43 0.34 3.25 -12.54
C ALA A 43 -0.98 3.81 -11.97
N GLY A 44 -1.14 5.14 -11.92
CA GLY A 44 -2.36 5.77 -11.41
C GLY A 44 -2.48 5.80 -9.88
N ALA A 45 -1.42 5.40 -9.15
CA ALA A 45 -1.40 5.53 -7.70
C ALA A 45 -1.04 6.97 -7.29
N ARG A 46 -1.67 7.45 -6.23
CA ARG A 46 -1.31 8.71 -5.58
C ARG A 46 -0.53 8.42 -4.31
N LEU A 47 0.68 8.97 -4.21
CA LEU A 47 1.50 8.86 -3.01
C LEU A 47 0.88 9.70 -1.88
N LEU A 48 0.60 9.08 -0.74
CA LEU A 48 0.14 9.79 0.46
C LEU A 48 1.31 10.26 1.30
N PHE A 49 2.24 9.34 1.55
CA PHE A 49 3.52 9.62 2.20
C PHE A 49 4.47 8.42 2.02
N GLY A 50 5.76 8.70 2.00
CA GLY A 50 6.83 7.70 1.90
C GLY A 50 7.88 7.91 2.99
N VAL A 51 8.38 6.81 3.53
CA VAL A 51 9.55 6.79 4.42
C VAL A 51 10.72 6.28 3.60
N HIS A 52 11.60 7.20 3.20
CA HIS A 52 12.82 6.84 2.50
C HIS A 52 13.90 6.40 3.50
N PRO A 53 14.63 5.32 3.20
CA PRO A 53 15.78 4.96 4.01
C PRO A 53 16.83 6.06 3.93
N ALA A 54 17.50 6.33 5.04
CA ALA A 54 18.69 7.17 5.01
C ALA A 54 19.75 6.52 4.10
N THR A 55 20.49 7.34 3.36
CA THR A 55 21.52 6.86 2.43
C THR A 55 22.49 5.90 3.13
N GLY A 56 22.71 4.73 2.56
CA GLY A 56 23.59 3.70 3.11
C GLY A 56 22.99 2.82 4.21
N THR A 57 21.68 2.94 4.48
CA THR A 57 20.97 2.00 5.37
C THR A 57 20.30 0.89 4.58
N ALA A 58 20.26 -0.32 5.15
CA ALA A 58 19.53 -1.46 4.60
C ALA A 58 18.02 -1.42 4.92
N GLN A 59 17.49 -0.27 5.33
CA GLN A 59 16.08 -0.15 5.65
C GLN A 59 15.23 -0.17 4.36
N PRO A 60 14.06 -0.81 4.38
CA PRO A 60 13.17 -0.77 3.24
C PRO A 60 12.59 0.63 3.05
N TYR A 61 12.39 1.02 1.81
CA TYR A 61 11.46 2.11 1.49
C TYR A 61 10.04 1.61 1.73
N VAL A 62 9.25 2.39 2.47
CA VAL A 62 7.85 2.06 2.73
C VAL A 62 6.98 3.26 2.40
N ALA A 63 5.97 3.05 1.56
CA ALA A 63 5.03 4.10 1.16
C ALA A 63 3.59 3.67 1.43
N ALA A 64 2.78 4.65 1.83
CA ALA A 64 1.33 4.53 1.77
C ALA A 64 0.84 5.25 0.51
N VAL A 65 0.05 4.54 -0.29
CA VAL A 65 -0.50 5.05 -1.54
C VAL A 65 -2.00 4.77 -1.60
N VAL A 66 -2.69 5.50 -2.47
CA VAL A 66 -4.09 5.23 -2.80
C VAL A 66 -4.23 5.02 -4.30
N VAL A 67 -4.93 3.95 -4.69
CA VAL A 67 -5.37 3.70 -6.06
C VAL A 67 -6.88 3.86 -6.14
N GLY A 68 -7.38 4.16 -7.33
CA GLY A 68 -8.81 4.43 -7.56
C GLY A 68 -9.30 5.73 -6.90
N ASP A 69 -10.61 5.92 -6.95
CA ASP A 69 -11.30 7.12 -6.49
C ASP A 69 -12.65 6.80 -5.82
N GLY A 70 -13.18 7.80 -5.10
CA GLY A 70 -14.50 7.70 -4.48
C GLY A 70 -14.64 6.50 -3.54
N ALA A 71 -15.66 5.67 -3.81
CA ALA A 71 -15.99 4.49 -3.03
C ALA A 71 -15.10 3.28 -3.36
N ASP A 72 -14.48 3.26 -4.54
CA ASP A 72 -13.65 2.16 -5.04
C ASP A 72 -12.16 2.37 -4.72
N ARG A 73 -11.82 3.46 -4.01
CA ARG A 73 -10.43 3.74 -3.64
C ARG A 73 -9.90 2.69 -2.65
N GLN A 74 -8.70 2.20 -2.91
CA GLN A 74 -8.01 1.25 -2.06
C GLN A 74 -6.71 1.85 -1.53
N PHE A 75 -6.51 1.76 -0.21
CA PHE A 75 -5.27 2.17 0.43
C PHE A 75 -4.30 0.99 0.43
N LEU A 76 -3.08 1.24 -0.04
CA LEU A 76 -2.05 0.22 -0.18
C LEU A 76 -0.79 0.64 0.59
N ILE A 77 -0.11 -0.36 1.16
CA ILE A 77 1.23 -0.25 1.68
C ILE A 77 2.17 -0.92 0.69
N VAL A 78 3.10 -0.12 0.18
CA VAL A 78 4.16 -0.56 -0.72
C VAL A 78 5.43 -0.65 0.10
N THR A 79 6.07 -1.82 0.09
CA THR A 79 7.37 -2.03 0.73
C THR A 79 8.38 -2.44 -0.33
N ARG A 80 9.43 -1.64 -0.48
CA ARG A 80 10.59 -1.97 -1.31
C ARG A 80 11.78 -2.27 -0.40
N PRO A 81 12.22 -3.53 -0.30
CA PRO A 81 13.44 -3.85 0.41
C PRO A 81 14.67 -3.31 -0.33
N ALA A 82 15.81 -3.22 0.37
CA ALA A 82 17.08 -2.86 -0.26
C ALA A 82 17.51 -3.91 -1.31
N GLU A 83 17.16 -5.18 -1.07
CA GLU A 83 17.35 -6.30 -1.99
C GLU A 83 16.08 -7.17 -1.98
N GLY A 84 15.67 -7.64 -3.16
CA GLY A 84 14.49 -8.51 -3.33
C GLY A 84 13.32 -7.81 -4.01
N ALA A 85 12.16 -8.47 -3.96
CA ALA A 85 10.95 -8.03 -4.64
C ALA A 85 10.20 -6.97 -3.83
N VAL A 86 9.53 -6.06 -4.54
CA VAL A 86 8.56 -5.13 -3.94
C VAL A 86 7.38 -5.95 -3.41
N SER A 87 6.76 -5.52 -2.31
CA SER A 87 5.45 -6.04 -1.90
C SER A 87 4.41 -4.95 -1.88
N VAL A 88 3.19 -5.29 -2.28
CA VAL A 88 2.03 -4.41 -2.21
C VAL A 88 0.95 -5.14 -1.40
N GLU A 89 0.52 -4.50 -0.31
CA GLU A 89 -0.49 -5.05 0.59
C GLU A 89 -1.59 -4.01 0.80
N THR A 90 -2.81 -4.47 1.08
CA THR A 90 -3.87 -3.54 1.49
C THR A 90 -3.54 -2.94 2.86
N ALA A 91 -3.97 -1.71 3.13
CA ALA A 91 -3.85 -1.11 4.45
C ALA A 91 -4.63 -1.88 5.53
N GLU A 92 -5.66 -2.64 5.14
CA GLU A 92 -6.48 -3.44 6.06
C GLU A 92 -5.73 -4.69 6.56
N THR A 93 -4.90 -5.29 5.70
CA THR A 93 -4.13 -6.49 6.01
C THR A 93 -2.70 -6.19 6.45
N SER A 94 -2.19 -4.99 6.17
CA SER A 94 -0.80 -4.63 6.46
C SER A 94 -0.54 -4.45 7.95
N LYS A 95 0.60 -4.98 8.40
CA LYS A 95 1.12 -4.79 9.77
C LYS A 95 1.89 -3.48 9.95
N SER A 96 2.13 -2.73 8.87
CA SER A 96 2.85 -1.47 8.93
C SER A 96 2.06 -0.43 9.74
N PRO A 97 2.68 0.27 10.71
CA PRO A 97 2.02 1.38 11.41
C PRO A 97 1.47 2.46 10.46
N LEU A 98 2.11 2.60 9.29
CA LEU A 98 1.71 3.52 8.24
C LEU A 98 0.33 3.23 7.67
N ALA A 99 -0.09 1.95 7.66
CA ALA A 99 -1.41 1.54 7.17
C ALA A 99 -2.56 2.26 7.88
N ARG A 100 -2.41 2.45 9.20
CA ARG A 100 -3.40 3.14 10.04
C ARG A 100 -3.49 4.63 9.78
N LEU A 101 -2.43 5.22 9.21
CA LEU A 101 -2.36 6.65 8.92
C LEU A 101 -2.86 6.99 7.52
N ALA A 102 -2.87 6.02 6.59
CA ALA A 102 -3.20 6.24 5.19
C ALA A 102 -4.57 6.93 4.98
N PRO A 103 -5.68 6.45 5.59
CA PRO A 103 -6.99 7.09 5.37
C PRO A 103 -7.04 8.53 5.89
N SER A 104 -6.41 8.79 7.04
CA SER A 104 -6.35 10.12 7.65
C SER A 104 -5.54 11.09 6.78
N PHE A 105 -4.41 10.65 6.22
CA PHE A 105 -3.59 11.47 5.33
C PHE A 105 -4.30 11.79 4.02
N ALA A 106 -5.00 10.81 3.44
CA ALA A 106 -5.80 11.02 2.24
C ALA A 106 -6.89 12.08 2.47
N ALA A 107 -7.59 12.03 3.60
CA ALA A 107 -8.60 13.04 3.95
C ALA A 107 -8.00 14.46 4.08
N VAL A 108 -6.77 14.58 4.61
CA VAL A 108 -6.07 15.88 4.67
C VAL A 108 -5.73 16.38 3.28
N MET A 109 -5.18 15.53 2.39
CA MET A 109 -4.81 15.95 1.04
C MET A 109 -6.03 16.29 0.17
N GLU A 110 -7.16 15.61 0.37
CA GLU A 110 -8.43 15.94 -0.29
C GLU A 110 -8.96 17.31 0.14
N ARG A 111 -8.72 17.70 1.40
CA ARG A 111 -9.11 19.00 1.93
C ARG A 111 -8.14 20.11 1.54
N TRP A 112 -6.88 19.76 1.32
CA TRP A 112 -5.79 20.71 1.05
C TRP A 112 -4.92 20.21 -0.10
N PRO A 113 -5.43 20.27 -1.34
CA PRO A 113 -4.65 19.83 -2.50
C PRO A 113 -3.38 20.67 -2.61
N LEU A 114 -2.24 20.00 -2.78
CA LEU A 114 -0.98 20.68 -3.05
C LEU A 114 -1.09 21.40 -4.41
N PRO A 115 -0.49 22.59 -4.56
CA PRO A 115 -0.44 23.26 -5.85
C PRO A 115 0.28 22.35 -6.86
N ALA A 116 -0.28 22.30 -8.07
CA ALA A 116 0.25 21.52 -9.19
C ALA A 116 1.60 22.05 -9.70
#